data_AF-A0AB39P1W6-F1
#
_entry.id   AF-A0AB39P1W6-F1
#
_cell.length_a   1.000
_cell.length_b   1.000
_cell.length_c   1.000
_cell.angle_alpha   90.00
_cell.angle_beta   90.00
_cell.angle_gamma   90.00
#
_symmetry.space_group_name_H-M   'P 1'
#
loop_
_entity.id
_entity.type
_entity.pdbx_description
1 polymer ?
#
loop_
_entity_poly.entity_id
_entity_poly.type
_entity_poly.pdbx_seq_one_letter_code
_entity_poly.pdbx_strand_id
1 'polypeptide(L)'
;MIFGRSRKARFLAAVEGFETAVRNRDAKRSHQGFGEIYRTFGKAAGEEIAEGGVRLAALLPEVPDGPRGPAAMIVGACVERGADARRCAPAVFTGLAQALEAAEEFCERWAASGGGDFPEPDDRDPEPDVVERVGHCAAFGWWTLPQWEMAAVAMLNRPEVRTELDGADRARLLRGLRTVSEASKHDFKCLVHALLVLDDEPLIALHRPSGTGYALRMTGLGDNFQLHTLLADVLIGGGHLPGRAPSAREAAVCRSEPGQVPTTGSFNLVAPDGSWVWNEGTPVDIPVVDGTRLLVLDPSPYQRGWPAGRFFPKMTGDLVLERVLGAEETARWFGKVAPGKD
;
A
#
# COMPACT_ATOMS: atom_id res chain seq x y z
N MET A 1 -48.76 6.80 7.12
CA MET A 1 -47.34 6.87 6.68
C MET A 1 -46.67 8.00 7.45
N ILE A 2 -45.72 7.75 8.37
CA ILE A 2 -44.74 8.74 8.92
C ILE A 2 -43.66 8.09 9.85
N PHE A 3 -43.53 6.77 9.96
CA PHE A 3 -42.55 6.14 10.88
C PHE A 3 -41.37 5.39 10.21
N GLY A 4 -40.96 5.77 8.99
CA GLY A 4 -39.94 5.04 8.21
C GLY A 4 -38.56 5.71 8.05
N ARG A 5 -38.36 6.96 8.49
CA ARG A 5 -37.14 7.75 8.19
C ARG A 5 -36.12 7.86 9.33
N SER A 6 -36.46 7.65 10.61
CA SER A 6 -35.53 7.96 11.72
C SER A 6 -34.45 6.90 12.01
N ARG A 7 -34.49 5.74 11.35
CA ARG A 7 -33.43 4.71 11.47
C ARG A 7 -32.29 4.87 10.46
N LYS A 8 -32.41 5.79 9.50
CA LYS A 8 -31.68 5.77 8.22
C LYS A 8 -30.40 6.61 8.13
N ALA A 9 -29.96 7.29 9.20
CA ALA A 9 -28.76 8.12 9.15
C ALA A 9 -27.94 8.10 10.46
N ARG A 10 -27.90 6.95 11.17
CA ARG A 10 -27.31 6.89 12.52
C ARG A 10 -25.81 7.18 12.50
N PHE A 11 -25.12 6.80 11.43
CA PHE A 11 -23.70 7.05 11.30
C PHE A 11 -23.43 8.53 11.03
N LEU A 12 -24.15 9.13 10.08
CA LEU A 12 -23.99 10.56 9.80
C LEU A 12 -24.35 11.46 10.98
N ALA A 13 -25.39 11.10 11.75
CA ALA A 13 -25.72 11.81 12.98
C ALA A 13 -24.60 11.71 14.04
N ALA A 14 -23.93 10.55 14.13
CA ALA A 14 -22.77 10.39 15.01
C ALA A 14 -21.57 11.23 14.53
N VAL A 15 -21.32 11.27 13.22
CA VAL A 15 -20.29 12.13 12.60
C VAL A 15 -20.56 13.60 12.89
N GLU A 16 -21.79 14.08 12.71
CA GLU A 16 -22.19 15.47 13.00
C GLU A 16 -22.02 15.82 14.50
N GLY A 17 -22.41 14.89 15.38
CA GLY A 17 -22.22 15.06 16.82
C GLY A 17 -20.74 15.15 17.20
N PHE A 18 -19.90 14.32 16.59
CA PHE A 18 -18.45 14.35 16.78
C PHE A 18 -17.82 15.65 16.25
N GLU A 19 -18.14 16.06 15.02
CA GLU A 19 -17.70 17.33 14.44
C GLU A 19 -18.03 18.52 15.34
N THR A 20 -19.27 18.56 15.85
CA THR A 20 -19.72 19.62 16.75
C THR A 20 -18.93 19.63 18.05
N ALA A 21 -18.65 18.46 18.61
CA ALA A 21 -17.87 18.35 19.83
C ALA A 21 -16.41 18.79 19.64
N VAL A 22 -15.78 18.38 18.53
CA VAL A 22 -14.40 18.75 18.17
C VAL A 22 -14.27 20.26 17.99
N ARG A 23 -15.16 20.88 17.19
CA ARG A 23 -15.14 22.34 16.96
C ARG A 23 -15.39 23.16 18.22
N ASN A 24 -16.21 22.64 19.13
CA ASN A 24 -16.44 23.25 20.45
C ASN A 24 -15.34 22.95 21.47
N ARG A 25 -14.30 22.18 21.10
CA ARG A 25 -13.22 21.75 21.98
C ARG A 25 -13.73 21.02 23.24
N ASP A 26 -14.84 20.30 23.14
CA ASP A 26 -15.40 19.50 24.22
C ASP A 26 -14.83 18.09 24.15
N ALA A 27 -13.75 17.85 24.89
CA ALA A 27 -13.03 16.57 24.89
C ALA A 27 -13.94 15.39 25.29
N LYS A 28 -14.83 15.58 26.28
CA LYS A 28 -15.73 14.54 26.77
C LYS A 28 -16.76 14.17 25.71
N ARG A 29 -17.40 15.18 25.08
CA ARG A 29 -18.35 14.92 23.99
C ARG A 29 -17.66 14.39 22.73
N SER A 30 -16.40 14.78 22.48
CA SER A 30 -15.62 14.25 21.35
C SER A 30 -15.38 12.75 21.52
N HIS A 31 -14.96 12.32 22.71
CA HIS A 31 -14.78 10.89 23.02
C HIS A 31 -16.10 10.11 22.89
N GLN A 32 -17.20 10.65 23.42
CA GLN A 32 -18.53 10.03 23.30
C GLN A 32 -19.01 9.95 21.84
N GLY A 33 -18.84 11.02 21.08
CA GLY A 33 -19.19 11.09 19.66
C GLY A 33 -18.41 10.08 18.83
N PHE A 34 -17.10 9.95 19.09
CA PHE A 34 -16.28 8.91 18.46
C PHE A 34 -16.78 7.49 18.78
N GLY A 35 -17.13 7.23 20.05
CA GLY A 35 -17.72 5.94 20.44
C GLY A 35 -19.07 5.63 19.76
N GLU A 36 -19.86 6.64 19.39
CA GLU A 36 -21.07 6.46 18.58
C GLU A 36 -20.74 6.19 17.10
N ILE A 37 -19.73 6.85 16.53
CA ILE A 37 -19.24 6.58 15.16
C ILE A 37 -18.85 5.10 15.05
N TYR A 38 -18.01 4.62 15.97
CA TYR A 38 -17.55 3.23 15.96
C TYR A 38 -18.73 2.23 16.05
N ARG A 39 -19.69 2.47 16.95
CA ARG A 39 -20.87 1.60 17.13
C ARG A 39 -21.82 1.58 15.93
N THR A 40 -21.90 2.67 15.19
CA THR A 40 -22.85 2.81 14.07
C THR A 40 -22.24 2.44 12.72
N PHE A 41 -20.92 2.56 12.56
CA PHE A 41 -20.18 2.30 11.32
C PHE A 41 -20.53 0.95 10.67
N GLY A 42 -20.51 -0.15 11.44
CA GLY A 42 -20.73 -1.50 10.92
C GLY A 42 -22.09 -1.72 10.25
N LYS A 43 -23.09 -0.87 10.54
CA LYS A 43 -24.46 -0.96 10.01
C LYS A 43 -24.84 0.19 9.07
N ALA A 44 -23.92 1.12 8.84
CA ALA A 44 -24.15 2.29 8.00
C ALA A 44 -24.36 1.88 6.52
N ALA A 45 -25.27 2.57 5.84
CA ALA A 45 -25.48 2.40 4.40
C ALA A 45 -24.29 2.97 3.59
N GLY A 46 -24.14 2.53 2.33
CA GLY A 46 -23.05 2.98 1.46
C GLY A 46 -23.00 4.50 1.26
N GLU A 47 -24.16 5.15 1.12
CA GLU A 47 -24.26 6.62 1.02
C GLU A 47 -23.80 7.32 2.31
N GLU A 48 -24.21 6.80 3.48
CA GLU A 48 -23.77 7.34 4.78
C GLU A 48 -22.25 7.21 4.94
N ILE A 49 -21.69 6.07 4.54
CA ILE A 49 -20.25 5.83 4.58
C ILE A 49 -19.51 6.78 3.64
N ALA A 50 -20.00 6.96 2.42
CA ALA A 50 -19.36 7.81 1.42
C ALA A 50 -19.29 9.27 1.87
N GLU A 51 -20.39 9.81 2.40
CA GLU A 51 -20.42 11.17 2.93
C GLU A 51 -19.63 11.29 4.24
N GLY A 52 -19.85 10.38 5.20
CA GLY A 52 -19.24 10.45 6.51
C GLY A 52 -17.73 10.27 6.47
N GLY A 53 -17.20 9.43 5.59
CA GLY A 53 -15.75 9.24 5.41
C GLY A 53 -15.04 10.53 5.02
N VAL A 54 -15.58 11.27 4.04
CA VAL A 54 -15.00 12.54 3.59
C VAL A 54 -15.10 13.62 4.66
N ARG A 55 -16.23 13.67 5.36
CA ARG A 55 -16.46 14.60 6.48
C ARG A 55 -15.47 14.37 7.63
N LEU A 56 -15.29 13.10 8.02
CA LEU A 56 -14.30 12.72 9.03
C LEU A 56 -12.88 13.05 8.60
N ALA A 57 -12.52 12.79 7.34
CA ALA A 57 -11.19 13.12 6.81
C ALA A 57 -10.90 14.63 6.90
N ALA A 58 -11.87 15.47 6.51
CA ALA A 58 -11.74 16.92 6.59
C ALA A 58 -11.60 17.43 8.04
N LEU A 59 -12.14 16.70 9.02
CA LEU A 59 -12.07 17.06 10.43
C LEU A 59 -10.73 16.66 11.09
N LEU A 60 -9.99 15.68 10.55
CA LEU A 60 -8.80 15.11 11.18
C LEU A 60 -7.80 16.14 11.75
N PRO A 61 -7.48 17.27 11.06
CA PRO A 61 -6.56 18.27 11.59
C PRO A 61 -7.05 18.95 12.89
N GLU A 62 -8.36 18.97 13.12
CA GLU A 62 -8.99 19.58 14.30
C GLU A 62 -9.22 18.57 15.44
N VAL A 63 -9.21 17.26 15.14
CA VAL A 63 -9.46 16.21 16.13
C VAL A 63 -8.33 16.19 17.18
N PRO A 64 -8.64 16.12 18.49
CA PRO A 64 -7.61 15.98 19.54
C PRO A 64 -6.76 14.71 19.37
N ASP A 65 -5.53 14.71 19.88
CA ASP A 65 -4.54 13.64 19.61
C ASP A 65 -5.05 12.23 19.91
N GLY A 66 -5.71 12.02 21.05
CA GLY A 66 -6.28 10.72 21.44
C GLY A 66 -7.20 10.09 20.37
N PRO A 67 -8.34 10.72 20.02
CA PRO A 67 -9.23 10.17 18.99
C PRO A 67 -8.71 10.32 17.54
N ARG A 68 -7.62 11.05 17.28
CA ARG A 68 -7.21 11.38 15.89
C ARG A 68 -6.78 10.16 15.09
N GLY A 69 -5.91 9.31 15.64
CA GLY A 69 -5.48 8.06 14.99
C GLY A 69 -6.66 7.11 14.71
N PRO A 70 -7.47 6.75 15.72
CA PRO A 70 -8.68 5.95 15.53
C PRO A 70 -9.68 6.54 14.53
N ALA A 71 -9.85 7.88 14.48
CA ALA A 71 -10.66 8.53 13.47
C ALA A 71 -10.09 8.36 12.06
N ALA A 72 -8.78 8.45 11.88
CA ALA A 72 -8.13 8.20 10.59
C ALA A 72 -8.33 6.75 10.12
N MET A 73 -8.25 5.78 11.03
CA MET A 73 -8.58 4.38 10.72
C MET A 73 -10.03 4.22 10.22
N ILE A 74 -11.00 4.89 10.83
CA ILE A 74 -12.39 4.88 10.36
C ILE A 74 -12.52 5.53 8.98
N VAL A 75 -11.77 6.60 8.70
CA VAL A 75 -11.69 7.21 7.35
C VAL A 75 -11.20 6.17 6.34
N GLY A 76 -10.13 5.43 6.67
CA GLY A 76 -9.65 4.30 5.87
C GLY A 76 -10.74 3.26 5.60
N ALA A 77 -11.41 2.79 6.65
CA ALA A 77 -12.48 1.81 6.56
C ALA A 77 -13.70 2.33 5.75
N CYS A 78 -13.96 3.64 5.76
CA CYS A 78 -14.97 4.25 4.89
C CYS A 78 -14.56 4.20 3.42
N VAL A 79 -13.29 4.46 3.09
CA VAL A 79 -12.76 4.37 1.72
C VAL A 79 -12.84 2.96 1.17
N GLU A 80 -12.50 1.94 1.98
CA GLU A 80 -12.66 0.54 1.59
C GLU A 80 -14.12 0.15 1.30
N ARG A 81 -15.08 0.93 1.81
CA ARG A 81 -16.52 0.74 1.65
C ARG A 81 -17.17 1.76 0.69
N GLY A 82 -16.36 2.50 -0.06
CA GLY A 82 -16.82 3.35 -1.17
C GLY A 82 -16.78 4.86 -0.94
N ALA A 83 -16.19 5.34 0.17
CA ALA A 83 -15.89 6.78 0.28
C ALA A 83 -14.81 7.22 -0.71
N ASP A 84 -14.86 8.49 -1.11
CA ASP A 84 -13.95 9.08 -2.09
C ASP A 84 -12.52 9.19 -1.53
N ALA A 85 -11.64 8.31 -2.01
CA ALA A 85 -10.26 8.24 -1.57
C ALA A 85 -9.45 9.50 -1.91
N ARG A 86 -9.70 10.17 -3.04
CA ARG A 86 -8.98 11.41 -3.41
C ARG A 86 -9.26 12.52 -2.41
N ARG A 87 -10.50 12.60 -1.92
CA ARG A 87 -10.90 13.61 -0.94
C ARG A 87 -10.42 13.28 0.48
N CYS A 88 -10.22 12.00 0.80
CA CYS A 88 -9.76 11.57 2.12
C CYS A 88 -8.23 11.58 2.26
N ALA A 89 -7.50 11.21 1.20
CA ALA A 89 -6.07 10.94 1.25
C ALA A 89 -5.19 12.10 1.76
N PRO A 90 -5.41 13.38 1.38
CA PRO A 90 -4.52 14.47 1.81
C PRO A 90 -4.41 14.61 3.33
N ALA A 91 -5.54 14.53 4.04
CA ALA A 91 -5.57 14.61 5.50
C ALA A 91 -4.92 13.38 6.16
N VAL A 92 -5.11 12.20 5.58
CA VAL A 92 -4.52 10.95 6.06
C VAL A 92 -2.99 10.95 5.89
N PHE A 93 -2.46 11.36 4.73
CA PHE A 93 -1.02 11.42 4.52
C PHE A 93 -0.35 12.54 5.33
N THR A 94 -1.03 13.66 5.56
CA THR A 94 -0.55 14.71 6.46
C THR A 94 -0.40 14.17 7.88
N GLY A 95 -1.43 13.47 8.39
CA GLY A 95 -1.38 12.86 9.72
C GLY A 95 -0.36 11.73 9.84
N LEU A 96 -0.22 10.90 8.81
CA LEU A 96 0.83 9.86 8.76
C LEU A 96 2.23 10.50 8.83
N ALA A 97 2.50 11.55 8.05
CA ALA A 97 3.79 12.23 8.08
C ALA A 97 4.10 12.79 9.48
N GLN A 98 3.10 13.43 10.13
CA GLN A 98 3.23 13.94 11.49
C GLN A 98 3.47 12.82 12.52
N ALA A 99 2.76 11.68 12.37
CA ALA A 99 2.94 10.53 13.24
C ALA A 99 4.32 9.90 13.07
N LEU A 100 4.84 9.83 11.84
CA LEU A 100 6.21 9.38 11.57
C LEU A 100 7.25 10.32 12.19
N GLU A 101 7.12 11.63 11.99
CA GLU A 101 8.02 12.63 12.60
C GLU A 101 8.03 12.52 14.15
N ALA A 102 6.86 12.34 14.76
CA ALA A 102 6.75 12.14 16.20
C ALA A 102 7.26 10.76 16.66
N ALA A 103 7.11 9.72 15.84
CA ALA A 103 7.66 8.39 16.12
C ALA A 103 9.19 8.34 15.97
N GLU A 104 9.77 9.11 15.06
CA GLU A 104 11.23 9.31 15.00
C GLU A 104 11.73 9.95 16.30
N GLU A 105 11.07 11.02 16.74
CA GLU A 105 11.37 11.67 18.03
C GLU A 105 11.20 10.71 19.22
N PHE A 106 10.19 9.84 19.17
CA PHE A 106 10.02 8.76 20.15
C PHE A 106 11.25 7.85 20.19
N CYS A 107 11.69 7.33 19.04
CA CYS A 107 12.85 6.45 18.92
C CYS A 107 14.11 7.10 19.50
N GLU A 108 14.37 8.36 19.15
CA GLU A 108 15.53 9.12 19.63
C GLU A 108 15.50 9.30 21.16
N ARG A 109 14.37 9.76 21.70
CA ARG A 109 14.22 9.99 23.15
C ARG A 109 14.23 8.70 23.94
N TRP A 110 13.65 7.62 23.40
CA TRP A 110 13.67 6.30 24.02
C TRP A 110 15.11 5.78 24.17
N ALA A 111 15.90 5.89 23.09
CA ALA A 111 17.32 5.53 23.11
C ALA A 111 18.13 6.40 24.09
N ALA A 112 17.91 7.71 24.10
CA ALA A 112 18.60 8.65 24.99
C ALA A 112 18.31 8.42 26.48
N SER A 113 17.14 7.87 26.81
CA SER A 113 16.69 7.60 28.19
C SER A 113 17.00 6.18 28.67
N GLY A 114 17.96 5.50 28.02
CA GLY A 114 18.44 4.18 28.40
C GLY A 114 18.02 3.04 27.46
N GLY A 115 17.20 3.33 26.45
CA GLY A 115 16.74 2.33 25.48
C GLY A 115 15.91 1.20 26.09
N GLY A 116 16.10 0.00 25.56
CA GLY A 116 15.30 -1.19 25.88
C GLY A 116 14.29 -1.51 24.79
N ASP A 117 13.50 -2.56 25.01
CA ASP A 117 12.44 -2.94 24.09
C ASP A 117 11.44 -1.80 23.94
N PHE A 118 11.01 -1.56 22.70
CA PHE A 118 10.01 -0.53 22.42
C PHE A 118 8.67 -0.98 23.00
N PRO A 119 7.89 -0.08 23.62
CA PRO A 119 6.55 -0.42 24.06
C PRO A 119 5.68 -0.72 22.84
N GLU A 120 4.86 -1.76 22.93
CA GLU A 120 3.92 -2.12 21.87
C GLU A 120 2.67 -1.23 21.98
N PRO A 121 2.32 -0.45 20.94
CA PRO A 121 1.06 0.28 20.91
C PRO A 121 -0.14 -0.67 20.96
N ASP A 122 -1.14 -0.30 21.75
CA ASP A 122 -2.43 -0.99 21.81
C ASP A 122 -3.60 0.00 21.65
N ASP A 123 -4.83 -0.46 21.86
CA ASP A 123 -6.04 0.37 21.74
C ASP A 123 -6.23 1.36 22.90
N ARG A 124 -5.33 1.37 23.91
CA ARG A 124 -5.38 2.29 25.06
C ARG A 124 -4.44 3.47 24.82
N ASP A 125 -4.55 4.50 25.65
CA ASP A 125 -3.59 5.62 25.61
C ASP A 125 -2.21 5.15 26.11
N PRO A 126 -1.11 5.80 25.68
CA PRO A 126 0.23 5.52 26.17
C PRO A 126 0.30 5.59 27.69
N GLU A 127 1.01 4.63 28.31
CA GLU A 127 1.20 4.59 29.76
C GLU A 127 1.88 5.88 30.26
N PRO A 128 1.51 6.41 31.45
CA PRO A 128 2.05 7.67 31.97
C PRO A 128 3.58 7.71 32.03
N ASP A 129 4.22 6.59 32.38
CA ASP A 129 5.68 6.47 32.46
C ASP A 129 6.34 6.61 31.08
N VAL A 130 5.69 6.13 30.02
CA VAL A 130 6.15 6.31 28.64
C VAL A 130 6.05 7.79 28.25
N VAL A 131 4.92 8.42 28.58
CA VAL A 131 4.69 9.85 28.32
C VAL A 131 5.67 10.72 29.08
N GLU A 132 5.98 10.42 30.35
CA GLU A 132 6.97 11.13 31.14
C GLU A 132 8.37 10.99 30.52
N ARG A 133 8.69 9.78 30.02
CA ARG A 133 10.01 9.46 29.48
C ARG A 133 10.30 10.12 28.13
N VAL A 134 9.34 10.13 27.21
CA VAL A 134 9.55 10.63 25.83
C VAL A 134 8.79 11.91 25.52
N GLY A 135 7.88 12.35 26.39
CA GLY A 135 6.98 13.47 26.16
C GLY A 135 5.72 13.08 25.38
N HIS A 136 4.67 13.89 25.56
CA HIS A 136 3.33 13.62 25.04
C HIS A 136 3.28 13.44 23.52
N CYS A 137 3.81 14.37 22.74
CA CYS A 137 3.73 14.31 21.27
C CYS A 137 4.40 13.06 20.71
N ALA A 138 5.61 12.76 21.16
CA ALA A 138 6.36 11.58 20.73
C ALA A 138 5.65 10.27 21.13
N ALA A 139 5.16 10.19 22.37
CA ALA A 139 4.40 9.03 22.85
C ALA A 139 3.17 8.76 21.98
N PHE A 140 2.34 9.78 21.71
CA PHE A 140 1.14 9.63 20.88
C PHE A 140 1.46 9.39 19.39
N GLY A 141 2.56 9.96 18.87
CA GLY A 141 3.03 9.68 17.52
C GLY A 141 3.33 8.20 17.31
N TRP A 142 4.12 7.62 18.22
CA TRP A 142 4.40 6.19 18.25
C TRP A 142 3.12 5.35 18.45
N TRP A 143 2.27 5.75 19.41
CA TRP A 143 1.08 4.97 19.77
C TRP A 143 0.02 4.92 18.66
N THR A 144 -0.12 6.00 17.89
CA THR A 144 -1.15 6.11 16.85
C THR A 144 -0.67 5.73 15.45
N LEU A 145 0.62 5.44 15.28
CA LEU A 145 1.22 5.12 13.99
C LEU A 145 0.54 3.92 13.29
N PRO A 146 0.16 2.81 13.97
CA PRO A 146 -0.54 1.70 13.33
C PRO A 146 -1.87 2.11 12.69
N GLN A 147 -2.62 3.02 13.31
CA GLN A 147 -3.91 3.50 12.79
C GLN A 147 -3.71 4.37 11.54
N TRP A 148 -2.65 5.19 11.52
CA TRP A 148 -2.27 5.95 10.32
C TRP A 148 -1.78 5.05 9.20
N GLU A 149 -1.02 4.00 9.51
CA GLU A 149 -0.59 3.00 8.53
C GLU A 149 -1.80 2.34 7.85
N MET A 150 -2.73 1.80 8.64
CA MET A 150 -3.94 1.17 8.12
C MET A 150 -4.77 2.14 7.25
N ALA A 151 -4.93 3.38 7.70
CA ALA A 151 -5.65 4.40 6.96
C ALA A 151 -4.96 4.71 5.61
N ALA A 152 -3.64 4.88 5.62
CA ALA A 152 -2.86 5.19 4.43
C ALA A 152 -2.86 4.03 3.42
N VAL A 153 -2.72 2.78 3.89
CA VAL A 153 -2.83 1.59 3.02
C VAL A 153 -4.22 1.53 2.37
N ALA A 154 -5.29 1.82 3.10
CA ALA A 154 -6.64 1.88 2.52
C ALA A 154 -6.75 2.92 1.40
N MET A 155 -6.14 4.10 1.55
CA MET A 155 -6.07 5.09 0.46
C MET A 155 -5.26 4.56 -0.73
N LEU A 156 -4.07 4.02 -0.47
CA LEU A 156 -3.13 3.54 -1.48
C LEU A 156 -3.62 2.31 -2.24
N ASN A 157 -4.68 1.62 -1.81
CA ASN A 157 -5.34 0.60 -2.63
C ASN A 157 -5.96 1.19 -3.91
N ARG A 158 -6.18 2.50 -3.97
CA ARG A 158 -6.79 3.21 -5.09
C ARG A 158 -5.72 3.78 -6.05
N PRO A 159 -5.72 3.41 -7.34
CA PRO A 159 -4.71 3.89 -8.31
C PRO A 159 -4.72 5.42 -8.44
N GLU A 160 -5.89 6.05 -8.32
CA GLU A 160 -6.01 7.49 -8.37
C GLU A 160 -5.26 8.20 -7.23
N VAL A 161 -5.17 7.60 -6.04
CA VAL A 161 -4.39 8.17 -4.93
C VAL A 161 -2.90 7.95 -5.18
N ARG A 162 -2.51 6.76 -5.64
CA ARG A 162 -1.11 6.44 -5.92
C ARG A 162 -0.54 7.32 -7.02
N THR A 163 -1.30 7.62 -8.06
CA THR A 163 -0.86 8.46 -9.18
C THR A 163 -0.83 9.96 -8.85
N GLU A 164 -1.69 10.43 -7.95
CA GLU A 164 -1.71 11.84 -7.51
C GLU A 164 -0.72 12.15 -6.37
N LEU A 165 -0.22 11.15 -5.65
CA LEU A 165 0.76 11.35 -4.58
C LEU A 165 2.11 11.80 -5.14
N ASP A 166 2.45 13.06 -4.85
CA ASP A 166 3.69 13.72 -5.26
C ASP A 166 4.94 12.91 -4.88
N GLY A 167 5.95 12.94 -5.76
CA GLY A 167 7.19 12.18 -5.59
C GLY A 167 8.01 12.60 -4.37
N ALA A 168 8.01 13.89 -4.01
CA ALA A 168 8.71 14.38 -2.83
C ALA A 168 8.00 13.95 -1.54
N ASP A 169 6.66 13.97 -1.52
CA ASP A 169 5.88 13.46 -0.39
C ASP A 169 6.04 11.95 -0.22
N ARG A 170 5.97 11.18 -1.30
CA ARG A 170 6.24 9.74 -1.26
C ARG A 170 7.63 9.44 -0.73
N ALA A 171 8.65 10.16 -1.22
CA ALA A 171 10.02 9.99 -0.75
C ALA A 171 10.19 10.40 0.72
N ARG A 172 9.46 11.41 1.19
CA ARG A 172 9.42 11.81 2.60
C ARG A 172 8.85 10.69 3.47
N LEU A 173 7.70 10.13 3.10
CA LEU A 173 7.07 9.03 3.83
C LEU A 173 7.97 7.78 3.88
N LEU A 174 8.54 7.38 2.74
CA LEU A 174 9.46 6.23 2.68
C LEU A 174 10.71 6.43 3.54
N ARG A 175 11.28 7.65 3.57
CA ARG A 175 12.40 7.96 4.46
C ARG A 175 12.00 7.82 5.92
N GLY A 176 10.85 8.36 6.32
CA GLY A 176 10.42 8.28 7.71
C GLY A 176 10.13 6.85 8.17
N LEU A 177 9.47 6.05 7.32
CA LEU A 177 9.27 4.62 7.58
C LEU A 177 10.60 3.89 7.76
N ARG A 178 11.61 4.20 6.93
CA ARG A 178 12.95 3.61 7.04
C ARG A 178 13.62 4.00 8.37
N THR A 179 13.60 5.29 8.73
CA THR A 179 14.20 5.78 9.98
C THR A 179 13.59 5.09 11.20
N VAL A 180 12.25 5.05 11.28
CA VAL A 180 11.54 4.41 12.39
C VAL A 180 11.79 2.90 12.41
N SER A 181 11.78 2.23 11.24
CA SER A 181 12.05 0.79 11.15
C SER A 181 13.47 0.42 11.58
N GLU A 182 14.48 1.19 11.15
CA GLU A 182 15.89 0.97 11.54
C GLU A 182 16.08 1.12 13.06
N ALA A 183 15.39 2.06 13.69
CA ALA A 183 15.52 2.32 15.12
C ALA A 183 14.72 1.32 15.99
N SER A 184 13.49 1.00 15.59
CA SER A 184 12.55 0.22 16.39
C SER A 184 12.46 -1.26 16.01
N LYS A 185 13.03 -1.67 14.87
CA LYS A 185 12.82 -2.97 14.21
C LYS A 185 11.36 -3.27 13.83
N HIS A 186 10.48 -2.26 13.86
CA HIS A 186 9.12 -2.38 13.37
C HIS A 186 9.10 -2.57 11.85
N ASP A 187 8.29 -3.50 11.36
CA ASP A 187 8.18 -3.80 9.94
C ASP A 187 6.94 -3.14 9.32
N PHE A 188 7.15 -2.09 8.52
CA PHE A 188 6.10 -1.37 7.79
C PHE A 188 5.84 -1.97 6.40
N LYS A 189 6.06 -3.28 6.21
CA LYS A 189 6.03 -3.94 4.89
C LYS A 189 4.83 -3.55 4.04
N CYS A 190 3.62 -3.58 4.61
CA CYS A 190 2.39 -3.28 3.88
C CYS A 190 2.38 -1.84 3.35
N LEU A 191 2.69 -0.85 4.18
CA LEU A 191 2.71 0.54 3.76
C LEU A 191 3.87 0.84 2.80
N VAL A 192 5.06 0.30 3.05
CA VAL A 192 6.22 0.44 2.15
C VAL A 192 5.88 -0.12 0.77
N HIS A 193 5.35 -1.34 0.68
CA HIS A 193 4.96 -1.93 -0.59
C HIS A 193 3.87 -1.09 -1.28
N ALA A 194 2.86 -0.62 -0.54
CA ALA A 194 1.75 0.17 -1.12
C ALA A 194 2.24 1.51 -1.70
N LEU A 195 3.24 2.15 -1.05
CA LEU A 195 3.90 3.35 -1.55
C LEU A 195 4.81 3.07 -2.76
N LEU A 196 5.21 1.83 -3.00
CA LEU A 196 6.07 1.44 -4.11
C LEU A 196 5.30 0.86 -5.30
N VAL A 197 3.99 0.61 -5.17
CA VAL A 197 3.17 0.14 -6.30
C VAL A 197 3.21 1.15 -7.44
N LEU A 198 3.41 0.61 -8.64
CA LEU A 198 3.49 1.35 -9.89
C LEU A 198 2.18 1.21 -10.67
N ASP A 199 1.78 2.30 -11.33
CA ASP A 199 0.57 2.38 -12.16
C ASP A 199 0.94 2.93 -13.53
N ASP A 200 0.37 2.33 -14.60
CA ASP A 200 0.64 2.72 -15.99
C ASP A 200 2.14 2.64 -16.38
N GLU A 201 2.91 1.82 -15.69
CA GLU A 201 4.37 1.80 -15.80
C GLU A 201 4.84 0.95 -17.00
N PRO A 202 5.67 1.50 -17.88
CA PRO A 202 6.21 0.76 -19.02
C PRO A 202 7.30 -0.24 -18.59
N LEU A 203 7.25 -1.43 -19.18
CA LEU A 203 8.18 -2.53 -18.94
C LEU A 203 8.63 -3.13 -20.27
N ILE A 204 9.94 -3.24 -20.48
CA ILE A 204 10.53 -4.10 -21.51
C ILE A 204 10.96 -5.41 -20.85
N ALA A 205 10.40 -6.53 -21.32
CA ALA A 205 10.87 -7.85 -20.95
C ALA A 205 11.64 -8.49 -22.12
N LEU A 206 12.86 -8.95 -21.88
CA LEU A 206 13.68 -9.65 -22.85
C LEU A 206 13.79 -11.12 -22.46
N HIS A 207 13.40 -12.03 -23.34
CA HIS A 207 13.61 -13.46 -23.12
C HIS A 207 14.91 -13.90 -23.77
N ARG A 208 15.93 -14.14 -22.93
CA ARG A 208 17.30 -14.43 -23.41
C ARG A 208 17.37 -15.69 -24.27
N PRO A 209 16.71 -16.82 -23.92
CA PRO A 209 16.81 -18.05 -24.72
C PRO A 209 16.28 -17.95 -26.16
N SER A 210 15.21 -17.17 -26.39
CA SER A 210 14.66 -16.99 -27.75
C SER A 210 15.20 -15.74 -28.45
N GLY A 211 15.90 -14.86 -27.74
CA GLY A 211 16.36 -13.58 -28.27
C GLY A 211 15.22 -12.63 -28.66
N THR A 212 14.04 -12.75 -28.03
CA THR A 212 12.86 -11.93 -28.30
C THR A 212 12.62 -10.90 -27.19
N GLY A 213 11.97 -9.79 -27.54
CA GLY A 213 11.61 -8.73 -26.60
C GLY A 213 10.12 -8.39 -26.65
N TYR A 214 9.61 -7.87 -25.54
CA TYR A 214 8.19 -7.57 -25.34
C TYR A 214 8.03 -6.23 -24.64
N ALA A 215 7.18 -5.35 -25.19
CA ALA A 215 6.75 -4.14 -24.50
C ALA A 215 5.45 -4.43 -23.76
N LEU A 216 5.48 -4.23 -22.45
CA LEU A 216 4.36 -4.43 -21.54
C LEU A 216 4.07 -3.16 -20.75
N ARG A 217 2.89 -3.12 -20.16
CA ARG A 217 2.50 -2.12 -19.18
C ARG A 217 1.94 -2.77 -17.93
N MET A 218 2.41 -2.31 -16.77
CA MET A 218 2.01 -2.84 -15.47
C MET A 218 1.30 -1.79 -14.62
N THR A 219 0.32 -2.26 -13.86
CA THR A 219 -0.47 -1.42 -12.95
C THR A 219 -0.83 -2.24 -11.72
N GLY A 220 -0.73 -1.65 -10.53
CA GLY A 220 -1.31 -2.24 -9.31
C GLY A 220 -0.67 -3.57 -8.87
N LEU A 221 0.61 -3.78 -9.16
CA LEU A 221 1.32 -5.01 -8.78
C LEU A 221 2.08 -4.80 -7.46
N GLY A 222 1.67 -5.53 -6.41
CA GLY A 222 2.16 -5.32 -5.04
C GLY A 222 3.48 -6.02 -4.70
N ASP A 223 3.84 -7.05 -5.46
CA ASP A 223 5.10 -7.78 -5.31
C ASP A 223 5.51 -8.44 -6.64
N ASN A 224 6.74 -8.97 -6.64
CA ASN A 224 7.27 -9.66 -7.81
C ASN A 224 6.69 -11.07 -7.99
N PHE A 225 6.08 -11.69 -6.96
CA PHE A 225 5.31 -12.93 -7.13
C PHE A 225 4.13 -12.76 -8.09
N GLN A 226 3.36 -11.68 -7.90
CA GLN A 226 2.24 -11.31 -8.76
C GLN A 226 2.71 -10.99 -10.18
N LEU A 227 3.76 -10.17 -10.32
CA LEU A 227 4.36 -9.84 -11.63
C LEU A 227 4.84 -11.10 -12.37
N HIS A 228 5.52 -12.01 -11.67
CA HIS A 228 6.06 -13.24 -12.26
C HIS A 228 4.95 -14.13 -12.80
N THR A 229 3.87 -14.32 -12.04
CA THR A 229 2.70 -15.08 -12.51
C THR A 229 2.08 -14.42 -13.75
N LEU A 230 1.89 -13.10 -13.74
CA LEU A 230 1.27 -12.40 -14.87
C LEU A 230 2.16 -12.35 -16.12
N LEU A 231 3.49 -12.29 -15.98
CA LEU A 231 4.42 -12.40 -17.10
C LEU A 231 4.27 -13.75 -17.81
N ALA A 232 4.16 -14.83 -17.05
CA ALA A 232 3.98 -16.16 -17.62
C ALA A 232 2.60 -16.33 -18.28
N ASP A 233 1.55 -15.78 -17.69
CA ASP A 233 0.20 -15.73 -18.28
C ASP A 233 0.21 -15.00 -19.63
N VAL A 234 0.76 -13.78 -19.65
CA VAL A 234 0.79 -12.94 -20.86
C VAL A 234 1.69 -13.52 -21.95
N LEU A 235 2.90 -13.97 -21.61
CA LEU A 235 3.89 -14.36 -22.63
C LEU A 235 3.78 -15.83 -23.02
N ILE A 236 3.56 -16.74 -22.08
CA ILE A 236 3.41 -18.18 -22.40
C ILE A 236 1.95 -18.50 -22.72
N GLY A 237 1.01 -18.05 -21.89
CA GLY A 237 -0.43 -18.22 -22.15
C GLY A 237 -0.90 -17.52 -23.43
N GLY A 238 -0.26 -16.40 -23.80
CA GLY A 238 -0.45 -15.72 -25.08
C GLY A 238 0.24 -16.37 -26.29
N GLY A 239 1.02 -17.45 -26.09
CA GLY A 239 1.69 -18.18 -27.16
C GLY A 239 2.95 -17.52 -27.73
N HIS A 240 3.51 -16.53 -27.03
CA HIS A 240 4.72 -15.82 -27.46
C HIS A 240 6.02 -16.52 -27.05
N LEU A 241 5.98 -17.31 -25.98
CA LEU A 241 7.10 -18.05 -25.42
C LEU A 241 6.72 -19.51 -25.15
N PRO A 242 7.66 -20.46 -25.24
CA PRO A 242 7.44 -21.83 -24.79
C PRO A 242 7.40 -21.91 -23.26
N GLY A 243 6.71 -22.91 -22.71
CA GLY A 243 6.73 -23.22 -21.27
C GLY A 243 5.38 -23.61 -20.71
N ARG A 244 5.28 -23.67 -19.37
CA ARG A 244 4.01 -23.86 -18.66
C ARG A 244 3.34 -22.50 -18.47
N ALA A 245 2.19 -22.31 -19.11
CA ALA A 245 1.31 -21.18 -18.80
C ALA A 245 0.64 -21.40 -17.43
N PRO A 246 0.46 -20.35 -16.62
CA PRO A 246 -0.49 -20.36 -15.52
C PRO A 246 -1.90 -20.70 -16.02
N SER A 247 -2.68 -21.36 -15.20
CA SER A 247 -4.10 -21.55 -15.40
C SER A 247 -4.85 -20.22 -15.30
N ALA A 248 -6.04 -20.16 -15.90
CA ALA A 248 -6.91 -18.99 -15.81
C ALA A 248 -7.20 -18.57 -14.35
N ARG A 249 -7.23 -19.51 -13.41
CA ARG A 249 -7.42 -19.21 -11.98
C ARG A 249 -6.17 -18.59 -11.35
N GLU A 250 -4.97 -19.11 -11.64
CA GLU A 250 -3.69 -18.52 -11.20
C GLU A 250 -3.58 -17.06 -11.67
N ALA A 251 -3.93 -16.77 -12.92
CA ALA A 251 -3.95 -15.40 -13.45
C ALA A 251 -5.06 -14.53 -12.82
N ALA A 252 -6.29 -15.05 -12.71
CA ALA A 252 -7.43 -14.27 -12.22
C ALA A 252 -7.25 -13.77 -10.78
N VAL A 253 -6.69 -14.59 -9.88
CA VAL A 253 -6.42 -14.16 -8.50
C VAL A 253 -5.31 -13.12 -8.41
N CYS A 254 -4.38 -13.10 -9.36
CA CYS A 254 -3.36 -12.05 -9.48
C CYS A 254 -3.91 -10.75 -10.08
N ARG A 255 -5.08 -10.74 -10.71
CA ARG A 255 -5.67 -9.54 -11.32
C ARG A 255 -6.76 -8.89 -10.47
N SER A 256 -7.85 -9.62 -10.22
CA SER A 256 -9.05 -9.07 -9.58
C SER A 256 -9.79 -10.03 -8.65
N GLU A 257 -9.69 -11.34 -8.86
CA GLU A 257 -10.40 -12.33 -8.05
C GLU A 257 -9.79 -12.48 -6.66
N PRO A 258 -10.59 -12.75 -5.62
CA PRO A 258 -10.08 -12.93 -4.27
C PRO A 258 -9.36 -14.27 -4.11
N GLY A 259 -8.43 -14.32 -3.16
CA GLY A 259 -7.76 -15.53 -2.71
C GLY A 259 -6.36 -15.72 -3.30
N GLN A 260 -5.79 -16.90 -3.04
CA GLN A 260 -4.49 -17.31 -3.53
C GLN A 260 -4.53 -18.77 -3.99
N VAL A 261 -3.68 -19.13 -4.96
CA VAL A 261 -3.56 -20.50 -5.45
C VAL A 261 -2.09 -20.92 -5.62
N PRO A 262 -1.72 -22.18 -5.28
CA PRO A 262 -0.37 -22.67 -5.54
C PRO A 262 -0.01 -22.55 -7.03
N THR A 263 1.12 -21.92 -7.30
CA THR A 263 1.64 -21.63 -8.65
C THR A 263 3.11 -22.03 -8.72
N THR A 264 3.58 -22.35 -9.92
CA THR A 264 5.00 -22.60 -10.21
C THR A 264 5.51 -21.56 -11.21
N GLY A 265 6.67 -20.99 -10.93
CA GLY A 265 7.31 -20.00 -11.79
C GLY A 265 7.87 -20.59 -13.09
N SER A 266 7.85 -19.77 -14.15
CA SER A 266 8.30 -20.18 -15.48
C SER A 266 9.65 -19.59 -15.91
N PHE A 267 10.19 -18.65 -15.13
CA PHE A 267 11.40 -17.89 -15.46
C PHE A 267 12.27 -17.65 -14.22
N ASN A 268 13.52 -17.26 -14.45
CA ASN A 268 14.25 -16.42 -13.51
C ASN A 268 14.11 -14.95 -13.92
N LEU A 269 13.80 -14.07 -12.96
CA LEU A 269 13.71 -12.65 -13.18
C LEU A 269 15.07 -12.01 -12.89
N VAL A 270 15.65 -11.34 -13.88
CA VAL A 270 17.03 -10.87 -13.85
C VAL A 270 17.07 -9.41 -14.30
N ALA A 271 17.83 -8.59 -13.57
CA ALA A 271 18.09 -7.21 -13.93
C ALA A 271 19.09 -7.13 -15.11
N PRO A 272 19.23 -5.97 -15.78
CA PRO A 272 20.14 -5.83 -16.93
C PRO A 272 21.60 -6.13 -16.62
N ASP A 273 22.03 -5.97 -15.36
CA ASP A 273 23.39 -6.27 -14.89
C ASP A 273 23.62 -7.75 -14.53
N GLY A 274 22.59 -8.60 -14.65
CA GLY A 274 22.65 -10.01 -14.30
C GLY A 274 22.44 -10.30 -12.81
N SER A 275 22.01 -9.32 -12.01
CA SER A 275 21.54 -9.54 -10.64
C SER A 275 20.11 -10.07 -10.61
N TRP A 276 19.74 -10.78 -9.54
CA TRP A 276 18.39 -11.34 -9.42
C TRP A 276 17.39 -10.28 -8.98
N VAL A 277 16.24 -10.26 -9.65
CA VAL A 277 15.04 -9.56 -9.17
C VAL A 277 14.27 -10.57 -8.33
N TRP A 278 14.31 -10.41 -7.01
CA TRP A 278 13.72 -11.35 -6.07
C TRP A 278 12.21 -11.23 -5.99
N ASN A 279 11.52 -12.36 -5.80
CA ASN A 279 10.06 -12.37 -5.75
C ASN A 279 9.50 -11.68 -4.50
N GLU A 280 10.26 -11.69 -3.42
CA GLU A 280 9.96 -11.02 -2.15
C GLU A 280 9.99 -9.48 -2.25
N GLY A 281 10.66 -8.97 -3.28
CA GLY A 281 10.72 -7.54 -3.58
C GLY A 281 9.48 -7.04 -4.31
N THR A 282 9.63 -5.87 -4.92
CA THR A 282 8.55 -5.19 -5.65
C THR A 282 8.98 -4.86 -7.08
N PRO A 283 8.04 -4.53 -7.97
CA PRO A 283 8.39 -4.14 -9.34
C PRO A 283 9.29 -2.89 -9.41
N VAL A 284 9.43 -2.10 -8.34
CA VAL A 284 10.39 -0.98 -8.32
C VAL A 284 11.84 -1.42 -8.38
N ASP A 285 12.13 -2.67 -8.00
CA ASP A 285 13.48 -3.24 -7.99
C ASP A 285 14.01 -3.51 -9.41
N ILE A 286 13.14 -3.45 -10.43
CA ILE A 286 13.53 -3.60 -11.83
C ILE A 286 14.17 -2.29 -12.31
N PRO A 287 15.46 -2.26 -12.70
CA PRO A 287 16.11 -1.01 -13.07
C PRO A 287 15.46 -0.31 -14.27
N VAL A 288 15.44 1.03 -14.21
CA VAL A 288 15.02 1.88 -15.33
C VAL A 288 16.24 2.13 -16.24
N VAL A 289 16.11 1.76 -17.51
CA VAL A 289 17.13 1.95 -18.55
C VAL A 289 16.49 2.73 -19.69
N ASP A 290 17.07 3.88 -20.05
CA ASP A 290 16.53 4.81 -21.05
C ASP A 290 15.05 5.17 -20.80
N GLY A 291 14.69 5.39 -19.52
CA GLY A 291 13.33 5.79 -19.13
C GLY A 291 12.30 4.66 -19.13
N THR A 292 12.69 3.40 -19.27
CA THR A 292 11.77 2.25 -19.17
C THR A 292 12.36 1.15 -18.30
N ARG A 293 11.53 0.46 -17.52
CA ARG A 293 12.00 -0.69 -16.75
C ARG A 293 12.44 -1.81 -17.67
N LEU A 294 13.64 -2.33 -17.45
CA LEU A 294 14.21 -3.38 -18.28
C LEU A 294 14.40 -4.64 -17.45
N LEU A 295 13.67 -5.69 -17.83
CA LEU A 295 13.69 -6.99 -17.19
C LEU A 295 14.17 -8.05 -18.17
N VAL A 296 15.00 -8.97 -17.68
CA VAL A 296 15.46 -10.13 -18.44
C VAL A 296 14.84 -11.39 -17.85
N LEU A 297 14.33 -12.23 -18.74
CA LEU A 297 13.76 -13.53 -18.44
C LEU A 297 14.77 -14.60 -18.84
N ASP A 298 15.37 -15.22 -17.84
CA ASP A 298 16.31 -16.34 -18.00
C ASP A 298 15.65 -17.67 -17.64
N PRO A 299 16.23 -18.83 -18.05
CA PRO A 299 15.78 -20.13 -17.57
C PRO A 299 15.77 -20.19 -16.04
N SER A 300 14.74 -20.81 -15.46
CA SER A 300 14.69 -20.97 -14.00
C SER A 300 15.80 -21.94 -13.56
N PRO A 301 16.70 -21.56 -12.63
CA PRO A 301 17.80 -22.42 -12.19
C PRO A 301 17.30 -23.65 -11.41
N TYR A 302 16.10 -23.57 -10.84
CA TYR A 302 15.38 -24.64 -10.18
C TYR A 302 13.89 -24.34 -10.19
N GLN A 303 13.05 -25.34 -9.86
CA GLN A 303 11.62 -25.14 -9.76
C GLN A 303 11.26 -24.35 -8.50
N ARG A 304 10.54 -23.24 -8.65
CA ARG A 304 10.02 -22.41 -7.55
C ARG A 304 8.50 -22.39 -7.58
N GLY A 305 7.88 -22.47 -6.42
CA GLY A 305 6.43 -22.32 -6.28
C GLY A 305 6.05 -21.38 -5.14
N TRP A 306 4.87 -20.79 -5.25
CA TRP A 306 4.32 -19.83 -4.29
C TRP A 306 2.79 -19.80 -4.36
N PRO A 307 2.11 -19.27 -3.33
CA PRO A 307 0.68 -18.96 -3.40
C PRO A 307 0.46 -17.68 -4.24
N ALA A 308 0.21 -17.82 -5.54
CA ALA A 308 -0.08 -16.67 -6.39
C ALA A 308 -1.41 -16.02 -6.00
N GLY A 309 -1.41 -14.69 -5.98
CA GLY A 309 -2.55 -13.83 -5.72
C GLY A 309 -2.03 -12.40 -5.63
N ARG A 310 -2.84 -11.49 -5.08
CA ARG A 310 -2.42 -10.11 -4.85
C ARG A 310 -1.89 -9.96 -3.44
N PHE A 311 -0.75 -9.29 -3.29
CA PHE A 311 -0.25 -8.86 -1.99
C PHE A 311 -1.28 -8.00 -1.24
N PHE A 312 -1.95 -7.10 -1.97
CA PHE A 312 -3.06 -6.29 -1.48
C PHE A 312 -4.39 -6.82 -2.02
N PRO A 313 -5.22 -7.49 -1.21
CA PRO A 313 -6.46 -8.13 -1.69
C PRO A 313 -7.46 -7.16 -2.34
N LYS A 314 -7.47 -5.88 -1.92
CA LYS A 314 -8.38 -4.84 -2.40
C LYS A 314 -7.80 -3.97 -3.52
N MET A 315 -6.54 -4.16 -3.88
CA MET A 315 -5.91 -3.49 -5.01
C MET A 315 -6.05 -4.38 -6.23
N THR A 316 -6.65 -3.92 -7.31
CA THR A 316 -6.61 -4.65 -8.59
C THR A 316 -5.26 -4.42 -9.26
N GLY A 317 -4.74 -5.45 -9.94
CA GLY A 317 -3.50 -5.38 -10.69
C GLY A 317 -3.66 -5.90 -12.10
N ASP A 318 -2.82 -5.44 -13.03
CA ASP A 318 -2.84 -5.89 -14.41
C ASP A 318 -1.44 -5.81 -15.04
N LEU A 319 -1.20 -6.71 -15.98
CA LEU A 319 -0.06 -6.67 -16.89
C LEU A 319 -0.57 -6.91 -18.30
N VAL A 320 -0.30 -5.95 -19.18
CA VAL A 320 -0.79 -5.95 -20.57
C VAL A 320 0.41 -6.01 -21.51
N LEU A 321 0.39 -6.93 -22.47
CA LEU A 321 1.30 -6.87 -23.61
C LEU A 321 0.81 -5.82 -24.60
N GLU A 322 1.64 -4.83 -24.87
CA GLU A 322 1.33 -3.82 -25.88
C GLU A 322 1.71 -4.27 -27.28
N ARG A 323 2.93 -4.83 -27.40
CA ARG A 323 3.47 -5.31 -28.67
C ARG A 323 4.69 -6.19 -28.44
N VAL A 324 4.92 -7.09 -29.38
CA VAL A 324 6.20 -7.78 -29.54
C VAL A 324 7.19 -6.82 -30.20
N LEU A 325 8.43 -6.78 -29.70
CA LEU A 325 9.47 -5.92 -30.27
C LEU A 325 9.99 -6.51 -31.60
N GLY A 326 10.34 -5.64 -32.54
CA GLY A 326 11.05 -6.06 -33.75
C GLY A 326 12.48 -6.52 -33.44
N ALA A 327 13.10 -7.25 -34.37
CA ALA A 327 14.45 -7.79 -34.16
C ALA A 327 15.51 -6.72 -33.88
N GLU A 328 15.51 -5.63 -34.67
CA GLU A 328 16.46 -4.51 -34.47
C GLU A 328 16.28 -3.82 -33.12
N GLU A 329 15.03 -3.58 -32.73
CA GLU A 329 14.72 -2.97 -31.43
C GLU A 329 15.12 -3.89 -30.27
N THR A 330 14.85 -5.18 -30.40
CA THR A 330 15.24 -6.20 -29.43
C THR A 330 16.76 -6.25 -29.28
N ALA A 331 17.51 -6.24 -30.40
CA ALA A 331 18.97 -6.21 -30.39
C ALA A 331 19.52 -4.96 -29.69
N ARG A 332 18.91 -3.79 -29.90
CA ARG A 332 19.30 -2.55 -29.19
C ARG A 332 19.10 -2.67 -27.68
N TRP A 333 18.01 -3.30 -27.23
CA TRP A 333 17.78 -3.53 -25.81
C TRP A 333 18.75 -4.55 -25.21
N PHE A 334 19.01 -5.66 -25.91
CA PHE A 334 20.05 -6.62 -25.48
C PHE A 334 21.44 -6.01 -25.41
N GLY A 335 21.75 -5.02 -26.25
CA GLY A 335 23.00 -4.26 -26.17
C GLY A 335 23.22 -3.51 -24.85
N LYS A 336 22.18 -3.38 -24.01
CA LYS A 336 22.22 -2.76 -22.67
C LYS A 336 22.26 -3.79 -21.54
N VAL A 337 22.30 -5.07 -21.87
CA VAL A 337 22.18 -6.18 -20.92
C VAL A 337 23.50 -6.94 -20.88
N ALA A 338 23.97 -7.24 -19.66
CA ALA A 338 25.13 -8.08 -19.44
C ALA A 338 24.89 -9.50 -20.01
N PRO A 339 25.95 -10.20 -20.46
CA PRO A 339 25.83 -11.60 -20.86
C PRO A 339 25.26 -12.45 -19.73
N GLY A 340 24.59 -13.55 -20.08
CA GLY A 340 24.08 -14.50 -19.09
C GLY A 340 25.21 -15.06 -18.24
N LYS A 341 24.94 -15.33 -16.97
CA LYS A 341 25.84 -16.12 -16.13
C LYS A 341 25.49 -17.58 -16.33
N ASP A 342 26.49 -18.38 -16.70
CA ASP A 342 26.39 -19.84 -16.78
C ASP A 342 26.09 -20.45 -15.40
#